data_AF-X0RQT9-F1
#
_entry.id   AF-X0RQT9-F1
#
_cell.length_a   1.000
_cell.length_b   1.000
_cell.length_c   1.000
_cell.angle_alpha   90.00
_cell.angle_beta   90.00
_cell.angle_gamma   90.00
#
_symmetry.space_group_name_H-M   'P 1'
#
loop_
_entity.id
_entity.type
_entity.pdbx_description
1 polymer ?
#
loop_
_entity_poly.entity_id
_entity_poly.type
_entity_poly.pdbx_seq_one_letter_code
_entity_poly.pdbx_strand_id
1 'polypeptide(L)'
;ITKWRRKWQTGINGVTYGTHSLGSILQWMPGERVVSVCGVGSGHHYVDPRGDEYENEDACLMLCRMSGGGLVKIRVDMLSNRPHAMTNYQLQGTDGCYESARGGPGDVNKIWLKSRHEDPNEWHDLGELRDEFLPEFWKEALDAAQKAGHGGGDYFEVLDFVNAALGKAPCPIGIHEAMDMTLPGLVSQQSILEGSRWTDVPDSRTW
;
A
#
# COMPACT_ATOMS: atom_id res chain seq x y z
N ILE A 1 27.10 -3.00 -2.96
CA ILE A 1 26.01 -2.12 -2.47
C ILE A 1 25.64 -1.13 -3.56
N THR A 2 24.36 -0.99 -3.87
CA THR A 2 23.87 0.04 -4.79
C THR A 2 23.75 1.36 -4.02
N LYS A 3 24.71 2.28 -4.20
CA LYS A 3 24.87 3.48 -3.35
C LYS A 3 23.59 4.34 -3.25
N TRP A 4 22.93 4.59 -4.38
CA TRP A 4 21.70 5.40 -4.39
C TRP A 4 20.58 4.73 -3.60
N ARG A 5 20.41 3.41 -3.75
CA ARG A 5 19.35 2.64 -3.10
C ARG A 5 19.57 2.57 -1.59
N ARG A 6 20.82 2.32 -1.16
CA ARG A 6 21.19 2.35 0.26
C ARG A 6 20.92 3.71 0.91
N LYS A 7 21.19 4.82 0.18
CA LYS A 7 20.92 6.18 0.67
C LYS A 7 19.42 6.47 0.78
N TRP A 8 18.65 6.21 -0.26
CA TRP A 8 17.26 6.66 -0.32
C TRP A 8 16.26 5.69 0.28
N GLN A 9 16.51 4.39 0.15
CA GLN A 9 15.56 3.38 0.62
C GLN A 9 15.77 3.08 2.10
N THR A 10 16.99 2.79 2.52
CA THR A 10 17.31 2.40 3.91
C THR A 10 18.19 3.40 4.66
N GLY A 11 18.51 4.53 4.02
CA GLY A 11 19.33 5.61 4.56
C GLY A 11 18.53 6.84 5.02
N ILE A 12 17.21 6.70 5.08
CA ILE A 12 16.28 7.69 5.58
C ILE A 12 15.32 6.99 6.53
N ASN A 13 15.13 7.56 7.71
CA ASN A 13 14.24 6.95 8.70
C ASN A 13 12.78 7.30 8.46
N GLY A 14 11.92 6.29 8.32
CA GLY A 14 10.47 6.43 8.19
C GLY A 14 9.86 5.47 7.19
N VAL A 15 8.61 5.72 6.82
CA VAL A 15 7.86 4.90 5.87
C VAL A 15 8.20 5.36 4.44
N THR A 16 9.41 5.04 3.98
CA THR A 16 9.98 5.51 2.69
C THR A 16 9.43 4.81 1.46
N TYR A 17 8.71 3.69 1.64
CA TYR A 17 8.16 2.87 0.55
C TYR A 17 6.68 2.52 0.77
N GLY A 18 5.93 3.44 1.38
CA GLY A 18 4.53 3.23 1.74
C GLY A 18 3.54 3.22 0.57
N THR A 19 3.95 3.71 -0.61
CA THR A 19 3.07 3.88 -1.77
C THR A 19 2.47 2.57 -2.28
N HIS A 20 3.22 1.46 -2.23
CA HIS A 20 2.74 0.13 -2.62
C HIS A 20 1.45 -0.27 -1.90
N SER A 21 1.39 -0.01 -0.58
CA SER A 21 0.21 -0.34 0.22
C SER A 21 -0.81 0.79 0.23
N LEU A 22 -0.35 2.02 0.45
CA LEU A 22 -1.24 3.17 0.59
C LEU A 22 -1.99 3.47 -0.71
N GLY A 23 -1.38 3.28 -1.88
CA GLY A 23 -2.03 3.49 -3.17
C GLY A 23 -3.28 2.63 -3.35
N SER A 24 -3.19 1.33 -3.03
CA SER A 24 -4.35 0.42 -3.07
C SER A 24 -5.45 0.85 -2.12
N ILE A 25 -5.09 1.28 -0.91
CA ILE A 25 -6.06 1.74 0.10
C ILE A 25 -6.78 3.02 -0.34
N LEU A 26 -6.05 4.00 -0.89
CA LEU A 26 -6.65 5.23 -1.41
C LEU A 26 -7.59 4.97 -2.59
N GLN A 27 -7.31 3.95 -3.41
CA GLN A 27 -8.24 3.54 -4.47
C GLN A 27 -9.53 2.91 -3.93
N TRP A 28 -9.51 2.28 -2.74
CA TRP A 28 -10.72 1.78 -2.07
C TRP A 28 -11.54 2.90 -1.41
N MET A 29 -10.94 4.07 -1.21
CA MET A 29 -11.56 5.22 -0.54
C MET A 29 -11.52 6.44 -1.48
N PRO A 30 -12.22 6.38 -2.63
CA PRO A 30 -12.11 7.41 -3.66
C PRO A 30 -12.52 8.79 -3.11
N GLY A 31 -11.66 9.78 -3.34
CA GLY A 31 -11.85 11.15 -2.86
C GLY A 31 -11.37 11.41 -1.43
N GLU A 32 -10.92 10.38 -0.70
CA GLU A 32 -10.27 10.57 0.59
C GLU A 32 -8.75 10.70 0.45
N ARG A 33 -8.14 11.36 1.44
CA ARG A 33 -6.68 11.44 1.59
C ARG A 33 -6.28 11.28 3.04
N VAL A 34 -5.00 11.01 3.27
CA VAL A 34 -4.41 11.13 4.61
C VAL A 34 -4.31 12.61 4.98
N VAL A 35 -4.79 12.96 6.16
CA VAL A 35 -4.76 14.34 6.69
C VAL A 35 -3.74 14.54 7.80
N SER A 36 -3.38 13.48 8.53
CA SER A 36 -2.33 13.52 9.54
C SER A 36 -1.73 12.13 9.74
N VAL A 37 -0.46 12.06 10.09
CA VAL A 37 0.25 10.80 10.38
C VAL A 37 0.92 10.82 11.75
N CYS A 38 1.04 9.65 12.36
CA CYS A 38 1.91 9.38 13.51
C CYS A 38 2.85 8.24 13.12
N GLY A 39 4.14 8.55 12.99
CA GLY A 39 5.20 7.64 12.60
C GLY A 39 5.97 7.10 13.81
N VAL A 40 6.22 5.79 13.84
CA VAL A 40 6.98 5.11 14.89
C VAL A 40 7.90 4.09 14.26
N GLY A 41 9.12 3.97 14.73
CA GLY A 41 10.03 2.89 14.36
C GLY A 41 10.31 1.92 15.50
N SER A 42 10.93 0.79 15.16
CA SER A 42 11.24 -0.31 16.07
C SER A 42 12.63 -0.25 16.70
N GLY A 43 13.46 0.73 16.35
CA GLY A 43 14.90 0.76 16.61
C GLY A 43 15.73 0.06 15.52
N HIS A 44 17.04 0.03 15.74
CA HIS A 44 18.05 -0.49 14.80
C HIS A 44 18.68 -1.77 15.35
N HIS A 45 18.58 -2.87 14.61
CA HIS A 45 19.20 -4.14 15.00
C HIS A 45 19.98 -4.81 13.86
N TYR A 46 20.00 -4.19 12.68
CA TYR A 46 20.67 -4.71 11.49
C TYR A 46 21.72 -3.72 10.96
N VAL A 47 22.75 -4.26 10.33
CA VAL A 47 23.82 -3.50 9.66
C VAL A 47 23.91 -3.91 8.20
N ASP A 48 24.44 -3.03 7.37
CA ASP A 48 24.71 -3.34 5.97
C ASP A 48 26.00 -4.16 5.80
N PRO A 49 26.31 -4.67 4.59
CA PRO A 49 27.49 -5.52 4.36
C PRO A 49 28.86 -4.91 4.71
N ARG A 50 28.92 -3.60 5.00
CA ARG A 50 30.13 -2.89 5.45
C ARG A 50 30.23 -2.80 6.97
N GLY A 51 29.17 -3.17 7.70
CA GLY A 51 29.08 -3.04 9.15
C GLY A 51 28.45 -1.72 9.63
N ASP A 52 27.97 -0.87 8.71
CA ASP A 52 27.29 0.38 9.06
C ASP A 52 25.82 0.12 9.45
N GLU A 53 25.33 0.75 10.52
CA GLU A 53 23.90 0.74 10.86
C GLU A 53 23.06 1.37 9.75
N TYR A 54 21.82 0.89 9.58
CA TYR A 54 20.85 1.56 8.73
C TYR A 54 20.25 2.76 9.46
N GLU A 55 20.16 3.90 8.77
CA GLU A 55 19.44 5.07 9.30
C GLU A 55 17.94 4.81 9.38
N ASN A 56 17.41 3.91 8.55
CA ASN A 56 16.06 3.42 8.73
C ASN A 56 16.02 2.38 9.87
N GLU A 57 15.07 2.56 10.79
CA GLU A 57 14.73 1.54 11.76
C GLU A 57 14.19 0.29 11.06
N ASP A 58 14.37 -0.89 11.67
CA ASP A 58 14.11 -2.18 11.02
C ASP A 58 12.69 -2.27 10.44
N ALA A 59 11.72 -1.81 11.24
CA ALA A 59 10.34 -1.63 10.85
C ALA A 59 9.87 -0.23 11.23
N CYS A 60 9.30 0.49 10.27
CA CYS A 60 8.57 1.72 10.49
C CYS A 60 7.08 1.51 10.27
N LEU A 61 6.29 2.10 11.16
CA LEU A 61 4.84 2.16 11.09
C LEU A 61 4.42 3.62 10.91
N MET A 62 3.37 3.85 10.13
CA MET A 62 2.61 5.09 10.20
C MET A 62 1.14 4.78 10.41
N LEU A 63 0.56 5.39 11.44
CA LEU A 63 -0.89 5.52 11.59
C LEU A 63 -1.33 6.78 10.86
N CYS A 64 -2.39 6.67 10.08
CA CYS A 64 -2.89 7.72 9.21
C CYS A 64 -4.36 8.00 9.55
N ARG A 65 -4.70 9.26 9.80
CA ARG A 65 -6.11 9.71 9.80
C ARG A 65 -6.48 10.08 8.38
N MET A 66 -7.63 9.59 7.94
CA MET A 66 -8.20 9.92 6.65
C MET A 66 -9.14 11.12 6.76
N SER A 67 -9.32 11.86 5.66
CA SER A 67 -10.25 12.99 5.59
C SER A 67 -11.71 12.59 5.84
N GLY A 68 -12.11 11.35 5.54
CA GLY A 68 -13.44 10.82 5.82
C GLY A 68 -13.61 10.21 7.23
N GLY A 69 -12.59 10.32 8.10
CA GLY A 69 -12.61 9.76 9.46
C GLY A 69 -12.15 8.31 9.56
N GLY A 70 -11.74 7.70 8.44
CA GLY A 70 -11.08 6.39 8.41
C GLY A 70 -9.71 6.39 9.11
N LEU A 71 -9.25 5.19 9.48
CA LEU A 71 -7.94 4.96 10.08
C LEU A 71 -7.17 3.95 9.22
N VAL A 72 -5.95 4.31 8.83
CA VAL A 72 -5.06 3.45 8.05
C VAL A 72 -3.78 3.20 8.84
N LYS A 73 -3.25 1.97 8.75
CA LYS A 73 -1.95 1.60 9.31
C LYS A 73 -1.09 1.04 8.18
N ILE A 74 0.05 1.68 7.93
CA ILE A 74 1.05 1.17 6.99
C ILE A 74 2.27 0.72 7.77
N ARG A 75 2.83 -0.43 7.38
CA ARG A 75 4.10 -0.95 7.89
C ARG A 75 5.06 -1.13 6.73
N VAL A 76 6.24 -0.53 6.84
CA VAL A 76 7.37 -0.80 5.96
C VAL A 76 8.48 -1.41 6.79
N ASP A 77 9.04 -2.51 6.31
CA ASP A 77 10.21 -3.13 6.90
C ASP A 77 11.00 -3.75 5.75
N MET A 78 12.22 -3.29 5.56
CA MET A 78 13.07 -3.67 4.44
C MET A 78 14.33 -4.40 4.90
N LEU A 79 14.45 -4.64 6.21
CA LEU A 79 15.69 -5.04 6.86
C LEU A 79 15.55 -6.39 7.59
N SER A 80 14.39 -6.64 8.20
CA SER A 80 14.23 -7.84 9.03
C SER A 80 14.20 -9.13 8.21
N ASN A 81 14.86 -10.17 8.73
CA ASN A 81 14.88 -11.49 8.11
C ASN A 81 13.48 -12.13 8.12
N ARG A 82 12.83 -12.20 6.95
CA ARG A 82 11.56 -12.92 6.76
C ARG A 82 11.29 -13.26 5.29
N PRO A 83 10.38 -14.20 5.01
CA PRO A 83 9.84 -14.37 3.67
C PRO A 83 9.17 -13.09 3.17
N HIS A 84 9.26 -12.86 1.86
CA HIS A 84 8.60 -11.71 1.23
C HIS A 84 7.08 -11.92 1.22
N ALA A 85 6.33 -10.98 1.80
CA ALA A 85 4.87 -10.95 1.74
C ALA A 85 4.44 -9.78 0.85
N MET A 86 4.16 -10.07 -0.42
CA MET A 86 3.74 -9.06 -1.42
C MET A 86 2.38 -8.43 -1.06
N THR A 87 1.52 -9.19 -0.39
CA THR A 87 0.16 -8.79 -0.03
C THR A 87 -0.04 -9.00 1.47
N ASN A 88 -0.44 -7.94 2.16
CA ASN A 88 -0.80 -7.99 3.59
C ASN A 88 -1.82 -6.89 3.90
N TYR A 89 -2.98 -7.02 3.27
CA TYR A 89 -4.06 -6.06 3.35
C TYR A 89 -5.15 -6.54 4.31
N GLN A 90 -5.69 -5.58 5.06
CA GLN A 90 -6.91 -5.74 5.85
C GLN A 90 -7.77 -4.49 5.63
N LEU A 91 -9.05 -4.70 5.36
CA LEU A 91 -10.03 -3.64 5.16
C LEU A 91 -11.28 -3.95 5.97
N GLN A 92 -11.80 -2.96 6.68
CA GLN A 92 -13.01 -3.08 7.48
C GLN A 92 -13.93 -1.90 7.20
N GLY A 93 -15.19 -2.21 6.88
CA GLY A 93 -16.29 -1.26 6.80
C GLY A 93 -17.48 -1.72 7.65
N THR A 94 -18.59 -0.99 7.55
CA THR A 94 -19.84 -1.30 8.27
C THR A 94 -20.61 -2.47 7.67
N ASP A 95 -20.43 -2.74 6.38
CA ASP A 95 -21.18 -3.77 5.63
C ASP A 95 -20.28 -4.90 5.10
N GLY A 96 -18.99 -4.89 5.43
CA GLY A 96 -18.06 -5.91 4.98
C GLY A 96 -16.63 -5.74 5.49
N CYS A 97 -15.83 -6.78 5.29
CA CYS A 97 -14.40 -6.75 5.52
C CYS A 97 -13.66 -7.72 4.59
N TYR A 98 -12.36 -7.46 4.42
CA TYR A 98 -11.47 -8.21 3.55
C TYR A 98 -10.13 -8.44 4.25
N GLU A 99 -9.58 -9.63 4.08
CA GLU A 99 -8.21 -9.97 4.47
C GLU A 99 -7.48 -10.67 3.33
N SER A 100 -6.31 -10.18 2.96
CA SER A 100 -5.50 -10.84 1.94
C SER A 100 -4.90 -12.15 2.43
N ALA A 101 -4.68 -13.09 1.51
CA ALA A 101 -3.78 -14.21 1.76
C ALA A 101 -2.36 -13.70 2.07
N ARG A 102 -1.64 -14.45 2.91
CA ARG A 102 -0.25 -14.19 3.33
C ARG A 102 0.73 -15.24 2.82
N GLY A 103 0.26 -16.17 1.99
CA GLY A 103 1.10 -17.14 1.26
C GLY A 103 1.39 -18.46 1.98
N GLY A 104 0.66 -18.78 3.04
CA GLY A 104 0.73 -20.08 3.70
C GLY A 104 -0.02 -21.18 2.94
N PRO A 105 0.26 -22.48 3.18
CA PRO A 105 -0.50 -23.58 2.59
C PRO A 105 -1.99 -23.47 2.92
N GLY A 106 -2.84 -23.46 1.89
CA GLY A 106 -4.30 -23.34 2.05
C GLY A 106 -4.80 -21.96 2.45
N ASP A 107 -3.95 -20.93 2.50
CA ASP A 107 -4.37 -19.57 2.78
C ASP A 107 -4.93 -18.90 1.53
N VAL A 108 -6.12 -18.31 1.67
CA VAL A 108 -6.87 -17.67 0.60
C VAL A 108 -7.21 -16.22 0.97
N ASN A 109 -7.58 -15.45 -0.05
CA ASN A 109 -8.12 -14.10 0.14
C ASN A 109 -9.53 -14.22 0.71
N LYS A 110 -9.78 -13.63 1.87
CA LYS A 110 -11.04 -13.79 2.61
C LYS A 110 -11.86 -12.52 2.51
N ILE A 111 -13.16 -12.66 2.29
CA ILE A 111 -14.10 -11.55 2.28
C ILE A 111 -15.37 -11.92 3.05
N TRP A 112 -15.90 -10.97 3.81
CA TRP A 112 -17.20 -11.07 4.45
C TRP A 112 -18.04 -9.87 4.02
N LEU A 113 -19.29 -10.12 3.66
CA LEU A 113 -20.25 -9.11 3.23
C LEU A 113 -21.57 -9.36 3.94
N LYS A 114 -22.08 -8.34 4.63
CA LYS A 114 -23.34 -8.38 5.38
C LYS A 114 -24.53 -8.80 4.51
N SER A 115 -24.51 -8.47 3.22
CA SER A 115 -25.56 -8.81 2.27
C SER A 115 -25.50 -10.27 1.78
N ARG A 116 -24.44 -11.03 2.11
CA ARG A 116 -24.22 -12.40 1.62
C ARG A 116 -24.02 -13.43 2.72
N HIS A 117 -23.93 -13.00 3.97
CA HIS A 117 -23.66 -13.87 5.10
C HIS A 117 -24.74 -13.69 6.16
N GLU A 118 -25.39 -14.79 6.52
CA GLU A 118 -26.28 -14.86 7.68
C GLU A 118 -25.47 -15.05 8.97
N ASP A 119 -24.38 -15.83 8.93
CA ASP A 119 -23.44 -16.04 10.04
C ASP A 119 -22.25 -15.06 9.95
N PRO A 120 -21.98 -14.24 10.98
CA PRO A 120 -20.80 -13.36 11.04
C PRO A 120 -19.46 -14.10 11.21
N ASN A 121 -19.46 -15.41 11.47
CA ASN A 121 -18.23 -16.21 11.70
C ASN A 121 -17.72 -16.92 10.44
N GLU A 122 -18.43 -16.84 9.33
CA GLU A 122 -18.06 -17.51 8.08
C GLU A 122 -17.36 -16.55 7.12
N TRP A 123 -16.23 -16.98 6.56
CA TRP A 123 -15.54 -16.23 5.50
C TRP A 123 -15.85 -16.84 4.14
N HIS A 124 -15.96 -15.98 3.12
CA HIS A 124 -16.00 -16.39 1.72
C HIS A 124 -14.60 -16.29 1.10
N ASP A 125 -14.24 -17.22 0.22
CA ASP A 125 -13.05 -17.06 -0.65
C ASP A 125 -13.35 -15.97 -1.69
N LEU A 126 -12.57 -14.89 -1.69
CA LEU A 126 -12.71 -13.80 -2.65
C LEU A 126 -12.62 -14.30 -4.11
N GLY A 127 -11.88 -15.39 -4.35
CA GLY A 127 -11.76 -16.01 -5.67
C GLY A 127 -13.10 -16.46 -6.26
N GLU A 128 -14.07 -16.85 -5.42
CA GLU A 128 -15.41 -17.26 -5.86
C GLU A 128 -16.25 -16.08 -6.39
N LEU A 129 -15.90 -14.85 -6.00
CA LEU A 129 -16.56 -13.63 -6.45
C LEU A 129 -15.97 -13.06 -7.76
N ARG A 130 -14.94 -13.72 -8.31
CA ARG A 130 -14.19 -13.22 -9.47
C ARG A 130 -15.08 -13.00 -10.69
N ASP A 131 -15.96 -13.93 -11.02
CA ASP A 131 -16.77 -13.83 -12.23
C ASP A 131 -17.78 -12.68 -12.14
N GLU A 132 -18.28 -12.41 -10.94
CA GLU A 132 -19.25 -11.34 -10.69
C GLU A 132 -18.60 -9.95 -10.66
N PHE A 133 -17.43 -9.81 -10.04
CA PHE A 133 -16.87 -8.48 -9.74
C PHE A 133 -15.61 -8.10 -10.51
N LEU A 134 -14.88 -9.06 -11.10
CA LEU A 134 -13.67 -8.71 -11.86
C LEU A 134 -14.08 -8.08 -13.20
N PRO A 135 -13.66 -6.82 -13.50
CA PRO A 135 -14.05 -6.17 -14.75
C PRO A 135 -13.53 -6.93 -15.97
N GLU A 136 -14.30 -6.89 -17.07
CA GLU A 136 -14.02 -7.70 -18.27
C GLU A 136 -12.63 -7.42 -18.87
N PHE A 137 -12.22 -6.16 -18.88
CA PHE A 137 -10.88 -5.75 -19.30
C PHE A 137 -9.74 -6.51 -18.59
N TRP A 138 -9.89 -6.81 -17.29
CA TRP A 138 -8.91 -7.60 -16.54
C TRP A 138 -8.97 -9.09 -16.89
N LYS A 139 -10.17 -9.62 -17.17
CA LYS A 139 -10.37 -11.02 -17.58
C LYS A 139 -9.74 -11.28 -18.95
N GLU A 140 -10.01 -10.42 -19.93
CA GLU A 140 -9.52 -10.54 -21.31
C GLU A 140 -7.99 -10.43 -21.40
N ALA A 141 -7.39 -9.56 -20.59
CA ALA A 141 -5.95 -9.31 -20.61
C ALA A 141 -5.13 -10.27 -19.73
N LEU A 142 -5.77 -11.19 -18.98
CA LEU A 142 -5.11 -12.01 -17.97
C LEU A 142 -3.95 -12.84 -18.54
N ASP A 143 -4.15 -13.49 -19.69
CA ASP A 143 -3.13 -14.34 -20.31
C ASP A 143 -1.88 -13.55 -20.75
N ALA A 144 -2.07 -12.29 -21.15
CA ALA A 144 -0.98 -11.40 -21.49
C ALA A 144 -0.30 -10.87 -20.22
N ALA A 145 -1.08 -10.47 -19.22
CA ALA A 145 -0.59 -9.96 -17.96
C ALA A 145 0.19 -11.01 -17.16
N GLN A 146 -0.24 -12.27 -17.12
CA GLN A 146 0.46 -13.36 -16.42
C GLN A 146 1.86 -13.65 -17.00
N LYS A 147 2.09 -13.28 -18.27
CA LYS A 147 3.43 -13.37 -18.90
C LYS A 147 4.34 -12.20 -18.53
N ALA A 148 3.80 -11.15 -17.92
CA ALA A 148 4.56 -10.04 -17.35
C ALA A 148 5.08 -10.38 -15.94
N GLY A 149 5.99 -9.55 -15.43
CA GLY A 149 6.48 -9.65 -14.06
C GLY A 149 5.41 -9.26 -13.02
N HIS A 150 5.75 -9.42 -11.74
CA HIS A 150 4.97 -8.86 -10.63
C HIS A 150 3.48 -9.29 -10.58
N GLY A 151 3.17 -10.54 -10.95
CA GLY A 151 1.79 -11.06 -10.95
C GLY A 151 0.88 -10.44 -12.02
N GLY A 152 1.45 -9.69 -12.97
CA GLY A 152 0.76 -9.07 -14.08
C GLY A 152 0.36 -7.60 -13.89
N GLY A 153 0.59 -7.02 -12.71
CA GLY A 153 0.30 -5.60 -12.45
C GLY A 153 1.03 -4.66 -13.40
N ASP A 154 2.30 -4.93 -13.68
CA ASP A 154 3.16 -4.13 -14.57
C ASP A 154 2.56 -3.98 -15.98
N TYR A 155 1.86 -5.00 -16.48
CA TYR A 155 1.22 -4.96 -17.80
C TYR A 155 0.15 -3.86 -17.85
N PHE A 156 -0.71 -3.82 -16.85
CA PHE A 156 -1.83 -2.87 -16.78
C PHE A 156 -1.33 -1.46 -16.50
N GLU A 157 -0.31 -1.30 -15.65
CA GLU A 157 0.31 0.02 -15.40
C GLU A 157 0.84 0.64 -16.70
N VAL A 158 1.57 -0.14 -17.52
CA VAL A 158 2.10 0.34 -18.80
C VAL A 158 0.98 0.61 -19.80
N LEU A 159 -0.05 -0.25 -19.82
CA LEU A 159 -1.21 -0.06 -20.71
C LEU A 159 -1.98 1.22 -20.36
N ASP A 160 -2.22 1.49 -19.08
CA ASP A 160 -2.86 2.71 -18.59
C ASP A 160 -2.03 3.95 -18.93
N PHE A 161 -0.70 3.88 -18.75
CA PHE A 161 0.20 4.96 -19.16
C PHE A 161 0.09 5.27 -20.66
N VAL A 162 0.15 4.24 -21.52
CA VAL A 162 0.03 4.41 -22.98
C VAL A 162 -1.34 4.98 -23.36
N ASN A 163 -2.42 4.49 -22.75
CA ASN A 163 -3.76 4.99 -23.01
C ASN A 163 -3.92 6.45 -22.60
N ALA A 164 -3.36 6.85 -21.44
CA ALA A 164 -3.35 8.24 -21.00
C ALA A 164 -2.52 9.13 -21.94
N ALA A 165 -1.31 8.69 -22.32
CA ALA A 165 -0.44 9.43 -23.23
C ALA A 165 -1.06 9.63 -24.63
N LEU A 166 -1.88 8.68 -25.09
CA LEU A 166 -2.61 8.75 -26.35
C LEU A 166 -3.97 9.47 -26.23
N GLY A 167 -4.35 9.95 -25.04
CA GLY A 167 -5.64 10.62 -24.81
C GLY A 167 -6.86 9.69 -24.90
N LYS A 168 -6.66 8.37 -24.79
CA LYS A 168 -7.74 7.37 -24.84
C LYS A 168 -8.47 7.19 -23.51
N ALA A 169 -7.79 7.49 -22.40
CA ALA A 169 -8.32 7.42 -21.04
C ALA A 169 -7.66 8.51 -20.17
N PRO A 170 -8.27 8.94 -19.06
CA PRO A 170 -7.59 9.77 -18.08
C PRO A 170 -6.46 8.99 -17.38
N CYS A 171 -5.45 9.70 -16.86
CA CYS A 171 -4.44 9.09 -15.99
C CYS A 171 -5.11 8.65 -14.68
N PRO A 172 -5.10 7.35 -14.32
CA PRO A 172 -5.81 6.86 -13.14
C PRO A 172 -5.21 7.41 -11.84
N ILE A 173 -3.89 7.59 -11.80
CA ILE A 173 -3.16 8.23 -10.70
C ILE A 173 -2.60 9.55 -11.23
N GLY A 174 -3.34 10.64 -11.02
CA GLY A 174 -2.91 11.98 -11.37
C GLY A 174 -1.84 12.52 -10.41
N ILE A 175 -1.43 13.78 -10.62
CA ILE A 175 -0.38 14.39 -9.80
C ILE A 175 -0.80 14.51 -8.34
N HIS A 176 -2.06 14.83 -8.06
CA HIS A 176 -2.53 14.98 -6.69
C HIS A 176 -2.67 13.63 -5.99
N GLU A 177 -3.13 12.60 -6.70
CA GLU A 177 -3.24 11.24 -6.20
C GLU A 177 -1.84 10.68 -5.90
N ALA A 178 -0.86 10.93 -6.76
CA ALA A 178 0.53 10.59 -6.51
C ALA A 178 1.09 11.31 -5.27
N MET A 179 0.70 12.57 -5.05
CA MET A 179 1.09 13.32 -3.85
C MET A 179 0.38 12.82 -2.59
N ASP A 180 -0.89 12.41 -2.67
CA ASP A 180 -1.62 11.80 -1.55
C ASP A 180 -0.99 10.47 -1.12
N MET A 181 -0.36 9.73 -2.05
CA MET A 181 0.42 8.53 -1.75
C MET A 181 1.81 8.84 -1.18
N THR A 182 2.42 9.95 -1.61
CA THR A 182 3.84 10.26 -1.33
C THR A 182 4.04 11.06 -0.05
N LEU A 183 3.25 12.12 0.13
CA LEU A 183 3.38 13.06 1.25
C LEU A 183 3.28 12.37 2.62
N PRO A 184 2.38 11.39 2.86
CA PRO A 184 2.31 10.71 4.16
C PRO A 184 3.62 10.00 4.54
N GLY A 185 4.31 9.41 3.55
CA GLY A 185 5.62 8.79 3.75
C GLY A 185 6.68 9.82 4.16
N LEU A 186 6.70 11.01 3.54
CA LEU A 186 7.60 12.10 3.93
C LEU A 186 7.28 12.64 5.33
N VAL A 187 6.01 12.87 5.63
CA VAL A 187 5.59 13.38 6.95
C VAL A 187 5.82 12.35 8.05
N SER A 188 5.81 11.04 7.74
CA SER A 188 6.18 10.00 8.72
C SER A 188 7.61 10.17 9.23
N GLN A 189 8.54 10.66 8.39
CA GLN A 189 9.93 10.92 8.77
C GLN A 189 9.98 12.06 9.79
N GLN A 190 9.25 13.15 9.52
CA GLN A 190 9.14 14.29 10.44
C GLN A 190 8.50 13.87 11.77
N SER A 191 7.43 13.08 11.71
CA SER A 191 6.73 12.58 12.90
C SER A 191 7.67 11.78 13.81
N ILE A 192 8.48 10.87 13.24
CA ILE A 192 9.47 10.09 14.01
C ILE A 192 10.52 11.02 14.64
N LEU A 193 11.07 11.97 13.87
CA LEU A 193 12.07 12.93 14.36
C LEU A 193 11.54 13.80 15.52
N GLU A 194 10.24 14.07 15.53
CA GLU A 194 9.58 14.87 16.58
C GLU A 194 8.97 14.02 17.70
N GLY A 195 9.48 12.80 17.91
CA GLY A 195 9.03 11.93 19.02
C GLY A 195 7.67 11.29 18.77
N SER A 196 7.39 10.91 17.53
CA SER A 196 6.16 10.22 17.11
C SER A 196 4.88 10.99 17.41
N ARG A 197 4.91 12.31 17.28
CA ARG A 197 3.70 13.14 17.39
C ARG A 197 2.86 13.05 16.11
N TRP A 198 1.55 13.29 16.24
CA TRP A 198 0.71 13.48 15.07
C TRP A 198 1.13 14.75 14.32
N THR A 199 1.39 14.61 13.03
CA THR A 199 1.84 15.68 12.14
C THR A 199 0.91 15.74 10.92
N ASP A 200 0.49 16.95 10.57
CA ASP A 200 -0.45 17.17 9.47
C ASP A 200 0.20 16.88 8.11
N VAL A 201 -0.58 16.29 7.20
CA VAL A 201 -0.18 16.05 5.82
C VAL A 201 -0.70 17.20 4.95
N PRO A 202 0.19 17.93 4.25
CA PRO A 202 -0.20 19.02 3.36
C PRO A 202 -1.17 18.57 2.27
N ASP A 203 -2.05 19.49 1.85
CA ASP A 203 -2.95 19.25 0.73
C ASP A 203 -2.33 19.78 -0.57
N SER A 204 -1.96 18.89 -1.48
CA SER A 204 -1.37 19.29 -2.76
C SER A 204 -2.33 20.08 -3.67
N ARG A 205 -3.64 20.04 -3.39
CA ARG A 205 -4.67 20.73 -4.17
C ARG A 205 -4.82 22.20 -3.78
N THR A 206 -4.13 22.66 -2.71
CA THR A 206 -4.16 24.05 -2.26
C THR A 206 -2.86 24.81 -2.54
N TRP A 207 -1.99 24.27 -3.39
CA TRP A 207 -0.69 24.85 -3.73
C TRP A 207 -0.77 25.76 -4.94
#